data_AF-A0A350YK92-F1
#
_entry.id   AF-A0A350YK92-F1
#
_cell.length_a   1.000
_cell.length_b   1.000
_cell.length_c   1.000
_cell.angle_alpha   90.00
_cell.angle_beta   90.00
_cell.angle_gamma   90.00
#
_symmetry.space_group_name_H-M   'P 1'
#
loop_
_entity.id
_entity.type
_entity.pdbx_description
1 polymer ?
#
loop_
_entity_poly.entity_id
_entity_poly.type
_entity_poly.pdbx_seq_one_letter_code
_entity_poly.pdbx_strand_id
1 'polypeptide(L)'
;MQNNNPLPTANPEWGFWGTSVRSDYDAPMVWDAMSKLLAERFDLTPEHTRDLLDARFGRHLADELSFIKGGPASPEAIAEHIDNILQDRGWKSYFRKAIHETKAA
;
A
#
# COMPACT_ATOMS: atom_id res chain seq x y z
N MET A 1 21.39 -4.40 -5.70
CA MET A 1 20.19 -4.38 -4.85
C MET A 1 19.55 -3.02 -5.05
N GLN A 2 18.28 -2.95 -5.49
CA GLN A 2 17.59 -1.67 -5.55
C GLN A 2 17.42 -1.14 -4.12
N ASN A 3 17.57 0.17 -3.94
CA ASN A 3 17.39 0.81 -2.64
C ASN A 3 15.89 0.94 -2.37
N ASN A 4 15.30 -0.06 -1.71
CA ASN A 4 13.85 -0.12 -1.45
C ASN A 4 13.42 0.65 -0.19
N ASN A 5 14.19 1.66 0.21
CA ASN A 5 13.79 2.52 1.31
C ASN A 5 12.55 3.35 0.90
N PRO A 6 11.44 3.27 1.66
CA PRO A 6 10.26 4.05 1.37
C PRO A 6 10.55 5.55 1.35
N LEU A 7 9.99 6.25 0.36
CA LEU A 7 9.91 7.71 0.39
C LEU A 7 8.81 8.16 1.35
N PRO A 8 8.90 9.35 1.95
CA PRO A 8 7.78 9.94 2.67
C PRO A 8 6.60 10.17 1.72
N THR A 9 5.38 10.07 2.25
CA THR A 9 4.16 10.47 1.52
C THR A 9 4.27 11.92 1.04
N ALA A 10 3.80 12.18 -0.18
CA ALA A 10 3.57 13.51 -0.71
C ALA A 10 2.12 13.99 -0.47
N ASN A 11 1.26 13.13 0.10
CA ASN A 11 -0.17 13.37 0.28
C ASN A 11 -0.63 13.03 1.72
N PRO A 12 -0.18 13.78 2.75
CA PRO A 12 -0.40 13.43 4.14
C PRO A 12 -1.89 13.49 4.57
N GLU A 13 -2.74 14.16 3.81
CA GLU A 13 -4.17 14.32 4.13
C GLU A 13 -5.07 13.31 3.39
N TRP A 14 -4.53 12.57 2.41
CA TRP A 14 -5.30 11.65 1.58
C TRP A 14 -4.45 10.42 1.19
N GLY A 15 -4.87 9.67 0.16
CA GLY A 15 -4.20 8.42 -0.23
C GLY A 15 -4.17 7.39 0.91
N PHE A 16 -3.15 6.53 0.91
CA PHE A 16 -2.96 5.50 1.94
C PHE A 16 -2.60 6.12 3.29
N TRP A 17 -1.67 7.09 3.33
CA TRP A 17 -1.21 7.70 4.58
C TRP A 17 -2.34 8.42 5.31
N GLY A 18 -3.00 9.38 4.64
CA GLY A 18 -4.07 10.17 5.26
C GLY A 18 -5.27 9.32 5.66
N THR A 19 -5.55 8.25 4.92
CA THR A 19 -6.60 7.29 5.30
C THR A 19 -6.19 6.45 6.52
N SER A 20 -4.93 6.02 6.60
CA SER A 20 -4.40 5.30 7.76
C SER A 20 -4.46 6.13 9.04
N VAL A 21 -4.11 7.42 8.96
CA VAL A 21 -4.26 8.36 10.09
C VAL A 21 -5.72 8.49 10.52
N ARG A 22 -6.65 8.61 9.57
CA ARG A 22 -8.09 8.72 9.85
C ARG A 22 -8.71 7.45 10.45
N SER A 23 -8.11 6.30 10.17
CA SER A 23 -8.53 5.00 10.69
C SER A 23 -7.86 4.63 12.02
N ASP A 24 -7.16 5.57 12.66
CA ASP A 24 -6.40 5.38 13.90
C ASP A 24 -5.34 4.25 13.81
N TYR A 25 -4.80 4.00 12.62
CA TYR A 25 -3.68 3.09 12.43
C TYR A 25 -2.36 3.76 12.79
N ASP A 26 -1.33 2.96 13.09
CA ASP A 26 0.05 3.43 13.12
C ASP A 26 0.51 3.73 11.68
N ALA A 27 0.20 4.94 11.20
CA ALA A 27 0.47 5.38 9.84
C ALA A 27 1.95 5.21 9.41
N PRO A 28 2.95 5.59 10.23
CA PRO A 28 4.35 5.28 9.95
C PRO A 28 4.62 3.79 9.71
N MET A 29 4.10 2.91 10.59
CA MET A 29 4.33 1.47 10.48
C MET A 29 3.64 0.89 9.24
N VAL A 30 2.36 1.19 9.03
CA VAL A 30 1.63 0.64 7.86
C VAL A 30 2.17 1.19 6.54
N TRP A 31 2.64 2.44 6.52
CA TRP A 31 3.29 3.03 5.35
C TRP A 31 4.61 2.32 5.01
N ASP A 32 5.47 2.10 6.00
CA ASP A 32 6.74 1.40 5.81
C ASP A 32 6.52 -0.04 5.33
N ALA A 33 5.62 -0.77 6.01
CA ALA A 33 5.30 -2.15 5.67
C ALA A 33 4.73 -2.26 4.24
N MET A 34 3.71 -1.47 3.90
CA MET A 34 3.10 -1.52 2.57
C MET A 34 4.05 -1.06 1.48
N SER A 35 4.86 -0.03 1.72
CA SER A 35 5.82 0.45 0.73
C SER A 35 6.82 -0.65 0.36
N LYS A 36 7.42 -1.29 1.36
CA LYS A 36 8.39 -2.38 1.14
C LYS A 36 7.73 -3.57 0.45
N LEU A 37 6.54 -3.95 0.91
CA LEU A 37 5.79 -5.08 0.36
C LEU A 37 5.49 -4.90 -1.13
N LEU A 38 4.99 -3.72 -1.52
CA LEU A 38 4.63 -3.45 -2.91
C LEU A 38 5.85 -3.29 -3.79
N ALA A 39 6.90 -2.64 -3.30
CA ALA A 39 8.17 -2.52 -4.01
C ALA A 39 8.76 -3.90 -4.34
N GLU A 40 8.78 -4.82 -3.37
CA GLU A 40 9.29 -6.18 -3.54
C GLU A 40 8.39 -7.03 -4.46
N ARG A 41 7.07 -7.05 -4.22
CA ARG A 41 6.15 -7.93 -4.96
C ARG A 41 5.96 -7.52 -6.42
N PHE A 42 6.11 -6.25 -6.74
CA PHE A 42 5.78 -5.70 -8.07
C PHE A 42 6.95 -5.02 -8.78
N ASP A 43 8.16 -5.12 -8.22
CA ASP A 43 9.38 -4.47 -8.74
C ASP A 43 9.11 -2.98 -9.05
N LEU A 44 8.70 -2.26 -8.01
CA LEU A 44 8.45 -0.82 -8.06
C LEU A 44 9.65 -0.08 -7.47
N THR A 45 9.98 1.06 -8.08
CA THR A 45 10.90 2.01 -7.46
C THR A 45 10.23 2.68 -6.24
N PRO A 46 11.00 3.32 -5.34
CA PRO A 46 10.42 4.08 -4.24
C PRO A 46 9.44 5.16 -4.67
N GLU A 47 9.69 5.84 -5.80
CA GLU A 47 8.81 6.86 -6.37
C GLU A 47 7.49 6.25 -6.83
N HIS A 48 7.52 5.20 -7.65
CA HIS A 48 6.31 4.50 -8.09
C HIS A 48 5.50 3.96 -6.91
N THR A 49 6.17 3.47 -5.87
CA THR A 49 5.51 2.95 -4.67
C THR A 49 4.79 4.07 -3.92
N ARG A 50 5.47 5.19 -3.68
CA ARG A 50 4.86 6.37 -3.06
C ARG A 50 3.66 6.85 -3.87
N ASP A 51 3.82 7.02 -5.18
CA ASP A 51 2.78 7.58 -6.04
C ASP A 51 1.56 6.64 -6.13
N LEU A 52 1.77 5.32 -6.12
CA LEU A 52 0.70 4.32 -6.04
C LEU A 52 -0.07 4.43 -4.71
N LEU A 53 0.64 4.59 -3.60
CA LEU A 53 0.05 4.72 -2.27
C LEU A 53 -0.60 6.08 -2.04
N ASP A 54 -0.11 7.16 -2.65
CA ASP A 54 -0.69 8.50 -2.53
C ASP A 54 -1.91 8.71 -3.45
N ALA A 55 -2.13 7.80 -4.40
CA ALA A 55 -3.29 7.80 -5.29
C ALA A 55 -4.57 7.26 -4.61
N ARG A 56 -5.70 7.35 -5.34
CA ARG A 56 -6.98 6.75 -4.94
C ARG A 56 -6.86 5.25 -4.62
N PHE A 57 -5.99 4.54 -5.34
CA PHE A 57 -5.72 3.12 -5.08
C PHE A 57 -5.24 2.90 -3.64
N GLY A 58 -4.26 3.69 -3.17
CA GLY A 58 -3.77 3.60 -1.80
C GLY A 58 -4.84 3.89 -0.74
N ARG A 59 -5.80 4.79 -0.99
CA ARG A 59 -6.95 4.96 -0.10
C ARG A 59 -7.75 3.67 0.05
N HIS A 60 -8.09 3.02 -1.07
CA HIS A 60 -8.83 1.75 -1.02
C HIS A 60 -8.05 0.63 -0.36
N LEU A 61 -6.73 0.65 -0.51
CA LEU A 61 -5.86 -0.30 0.15
C LEU A 61 -5.79 -0.09 1.67
N ALA A 62 -5.81 1.16 2.13
CA ALA A 62 -5.94 1.48 3.56
C ALA A 62 -7.32 1.06 4.11
N ASP A 63 -8.41 1.31 3.36
CA ASP A 63 -9.75 0.83 3.71
C ASP A 63 -9.75 -0.71 3.87
N GLU A 64 -9.03 -1.43 3.01
CA GLU A 64 -8.95 -2.90 3.03
C GLU A 64 -8.28 -3.45 4.31
N LEU A 65 -7.35 -2.72 4.91
CA LEU A 65 -6.70 -3.15 6.16
C LEU A 65 -7.68 -3.25 7.34
N SER A 66 -8.87 -2.63 7.25
CA SER A 66 -9.92 -2.77 8.26
C SER A 66 -10.48 -4.20 8.37
N PHE A 67 -10.27 -5.04 7.35
CA PHE A 67 -10.67 -6.44 7.36
C PHE A 67 -9.66 -7.37 8.07
N ILE A 68 -8.51 -6.84 8.50
CA ILE A 68 -7.56 -7.60 9.33
C ILE A 68 -8.12 -7.73 10.75
N LYS A 69 -8.29 -8.96 11.23
CA LYS A 69 -8.76 -9.22 12.59
C LYS A 69 -7.75 -8.67 13.61
N GLY A 70 -8.17 -7.69 14.40
CA GLY A 70 -7.30 -6.98 15.35
C GLY A 70 -6.56 -5.78 14.75
N GLY A 71 -6.85 -5.43 13.50
CA GLY A 71 -6.23 -4.32 12.78
C GLY A 71 -4.86 -4.65 12.20
N PRO A 72 -4.26 -3.73 11.41
CA PRO A 72 -2.92 -3.88 10.87
C PRO A 72 -1.87 -3.68 11.98
N ALA A 73 -1.77 -4.62 12.92
CA ALA A 73 -0.92 -4.49 14.11
C ALA A 73 0.55 -4.84 13.86
N SER A 74 0.88 -5.51 12.75
CA SER A 74 2.26 -5.84 12.39
C SER A 74 2.44 -5.96 10.87
N PRO A 75 3.70 -5.83 10.37
CA PRO A 75 4.01 -6.06 8.97
C PRO A 75 3.59 -7.44 8.46
N GLU A 76 3.67 -8.48 9.29
CA GLU A 76 3.29 -9.85 8.93
C GLU A 76 1.78 -9.98 8.71
N ALA A 77 0.97 -9.38 9.59
CA ALA A 77 -0.49 -9.38 9.44
C ALA A 77 -0.93 -8.67 8.15
N ILE A 78 -0.25 -7.56 7.83
CA ILE A 78 -0.46 -6.84 6.57
C ILE A 78 -0.05 -7.71 5.38
N ALA A 79 1.16 -8.29 5.41
CA ALA A 79 1.68 -9.10 4.32
C ALA A 79 0.78 -10.32 4.02
N GLU A 80 0.36 -11.05 5.04
CA GLU A 80 -0.58 -12.17 4.93
C GLU A 80 -1.91 -11.72 4.32
N HIS A 81 -2.46 -10.61 4.81
CA HIS A 81 -3.71 -10.09 4.28
C HIS A 81 -3.59 -9.69 2.81
N ILE A 82 -2.53 -8.96 2.43
CA ILE A 82 -2.33 -8.57 1.03
C ILE A 82 -2.10 -9.80 0.13
N ASP A 83 -1.39 -10.83 0.60
CA ASP A 83 -1.25 -12.08 -0.17
C ASP A 83 -2.59 -12.77 -0.43
N ASN A 84 -3.48 -12.74 0.56
CA ASN A 84 -4.83 -13.28 0.43
C ASN A 84 -5.68 -12.48 -0.56
N ILE A 85 -5.70 -11.13 -0.49
CA ILE A 85 -6.49 -10.34 -1.45
C ILE A 85 -5.93 -10.42 -2.87
N LEU A 86 -4.63 -10.68 -3.06
CA LEU A 86 -4.04 -10.90 -4.38
C LEU A 86 -4.50 -12.21 -5.05
N GLN A 87 -5.13 -13.13 -4.30
CA GLN A 87 -5.81 -14.29 -4.86
C GLN A 87 -7.19 -13.94 -5.44
N ASP A 88 -7.80 -12.83 -5.00
CA ASP A 88 -9.06 -12.35 -5.56
C ASP A 88 -8.85 -11.75 -6.97
N ARG A 89 -9.72 -12.13 -7.92
CA ARG A 89 -9.58 -11.71 -9.32
C ARG A 89 -9.81 -10.21 -9.51
N GLY A 90 -10.73 -9.63 -8.74
CA GLY A 90 -11.07 -8.21 -8.79
C GLY A 90 -9.89 -7.38 -8.30
N TRP A 91 -9.39 -7.70 -7.11
CA TRP A 91 -8.21 -7.07 -6.53
C TRP A 91 -6.98 -7.22 -7.43
N LYS A 92 -6.67 -8.43 -7.89
CA LYS A 92 -5.53 -8.66 -8.79
C LYS A 92 -5.59 -7.81 -10.06
N SER A 93 -6.79 -7.67 -10.66
CA SER A 93 -6.98 -6.78 -11.80
C SER A 93 -6.80 -5.30 -11.44
N TYR A 94 -7.26 -4.90 -10.26
CA TYR A 94 -7.14 -3.51 -9.81
C TYR A 94 -5.67 -3.13 -9.52
N PHE A 95 -4.92 -3.97 -8.80
CA PHE A 95 -3.48 -3.81 -8.60
C PHE A 95 -2.75 -3.64 -9.93
N ARG A 96 -2.98 -4.54 -10.89
CA ARG A 96 -2.35 -4.47 -12.21
C ARG A 96 -2.65 -3.15 -12.93
N LYS A 97 -3.90 -2.71 -12.89
CA LYS A 97 -4.32 -1.44 -13.52
C LYS A 97 -3.66 -0.24 -12.85
N ALA A 98 -3.71 -0.17 -11.52
CA ALA A 98 -3.14 0.93 -10.75
C ALA A 98 -1.62 1.02 -10.95
N ILE A 99 -0.90 -0.11 -10.90
CA ILE A 99 0.54 -0.17 -11.17
C ILE A 99 0.87 0.28 -12.58
N HIS A 100 0.08 -0.14 -13.58
CA HIS A 100 0.29 0.29 -14.97
C HIS A 100 0.11 1.80 -15.13
N GLU A 101 -0.93 2.37 -14.53
CA GLU A 101 -1.18 3.82 -14.54
C GLU A 101 -0.05 4.60 -13.84
N THR A 102 0.45 4.11 -12.70
CA THR A 102 1.55 4.75 -11.97
C THR A 102 2.89 4.68 -12.71
N LYS A 103 3.21 3.56 -13.37
CA LYS A 103 4.46 3.43 -14.15
C LYS A 103 4.46 4.22 -15.45
N ALA A 104 3.30 4.67 -15.91
CA ALA A 104 3.13 5.41 -17.17
C ALA A 104 3.07 6.94 -16.98
N ALA A 105 3.02 7.41 -15.74
CA ALA A 105 2.98 8.83 -15.36
C ALA A 105 4.39 9.42 -15.26
#